data_AF-A0A842WEL8-F1
#
_entry.id   AF-A0A842WEL8-F1
#
_cell.length_a   1.000
_cell.length_b   1.000
_cell.length_c   1.000
_cell.angle_alpha   90.00
_cell.angle_beta   90.00
_cell.angle_gamma   90.00
#
_symmetry.space_group_name_H-M   'P 1'
#
loop_
_entity.id
_entity.type
_entity.pdbx_description
1 polymer ?
#
loop_
_entity_poly.entity_id
_entity_poly.type
_entity_poly.pdbx_seq_one_letter_code
_entity_poly.pdbx_strand_id
1 'polypeptide(L)' 'MMDLIGWLSSMLHGSGRYVSSRHSREHLYHSIECECPYLKNIQKGNKIFYRNRDRAASNGLKYCRICRQQTMQKTLKDYT' A
#
# COMPACT_ATOMS: atom_id res chain seq x y z
N MET A 1 13.20 18.43 27.88
CA MET A 1 12.31 17.29 28.17
C MET A 1 11.71 16.86 26.85
N MET A 2 12.10 15.69 26.35
CA MET A 2 11.63 15.17 25.06
C MET A 2 10.28 14.47 25.30
N ASP A 3 9.22 14.97 24.67
CA ASP A 3 7.85 14.50 24.85
C ASP A 3 7.69 13.01 24.51
N LEU A 4 7.15 12.25 25.47
CA LEU A 4 6.83 10.81 25.38
C LEU A 4 5.88 10.48 24.21
N ILE A 5 5.23 11.49 23.62
CA ILE A 5 4.26 11.37 22.53
C ILE A 5 4.96 11.14 21.17
N GLY A 6 6.22 11.58 21.00
CA GLY A 6 6.96 11.40 19.74
C GLY A 6 7.39 9.95 19.45
N TRP A 7 7.51 9.11 20.48
CA TRP A 7 7.97 7.73 20.34
C TRP A 7 6.88 6.77 19.83
N LEU A 8 5.61 7.01 20.17
CA LEU A 8 4.48 6.18 19.71
C LEU A 8 4.16 6.40 18.22
N SER A 9 4.38 7.60 17.69
CA SER A 9 4.20 7.87 16.25
C SER A 9 5.24 7.19 15.36
N SER A 10 6.38 6.80 15.94
CA SER A 10 7.49 6.16 15.22
C SER A 10 7.30 4.65 15.04
N MET A 11 6.50 3.98 15.90
CA MET A 11 6.30 2.53 15.83
C MET A 11 5.20 2.09 14.85
N LEU A 12 4.27 2.97 14.46
CA LEU A 12 3.22 2.65 13.48
C LEU A 12 3.66 2.76 12.02
N HIS A 13 4.85 3.31 11.77
CA HIS A 13 5.43 3.49 10.43
C HIS A 13 6.25 2.28 9.92
N GLY A 14 6.04 1.09 10.51
CA GLY A 14 6.62 -0.17 10.03
C GLY A 14 5.76 -0.93 9.00
N SER A 15 4.62 -0.38 8.61
CA SER A 15 3.63 -1.06 7.76
C SER A 15 4.02 -0.94 6.30
N GLY A 16 4.27 -2.06 5.61
CA GLY A 16 4.62 -2.05 4.19
C GLY A 16 3.63 -1.20 3.38
N ARG A 17 4.14 -0.21 2.62
CA ARG A 17 3.32 0.76 1.85
C ARG A 17 2.50 0.12 0.74
N TYR A 18 2.82 -1.12 0.39
CA TYR A 18 2.18 -1.86 -0.68
C TYR A 18 1.79 -3.26 -0.22
N VAL A 19 0.75 -3.80 -0.81
CA VAL A 19 0.18 -5.09 -0.44
C VAL A 19 -0.31 -5.81 -1.68
N SER A 20 -0.02 -7.11 -1.77
CA SER A 20 -0.58 -8.00 -2.78
C SER A 20 -1.33 -9.15 -2.12
N SER A 21 -2.15 -9.85 -2.88
CA SER A 21 -2.70 -11.14 -2.47
C SER A 21 -1.78 -12.26 -2.94
N ARG A 22 -1.45 -13.19 -2.05
CA ARG A 22 -0.67 -14.40 -2.34
C ARG A 22 -1.32 -15.28 -3.41
N HIS A 23 -2.65 -15.23 -3.51
CA HIS A 23 -3.44 -16.07 -4.43
C HIS A 23 -4.18 -15.25 -5.49
N SER A 24 -3.87 -13.96 -5.68
CA SER A 24 -4.53 -13.19 -6.73
C SER A 24 -4.11 -13.68 -8.10
N ARG A 25 -5.09 -14.16 -8.88
CA ARG A 25 -4.92 -14.56 -10.28
C ARG A 25 -4.36 -13.44 -11.17
N GLU A 26 -4.59 -12.19 -10.78
CA GLU A 26 -4.18 -11.00 -11.53
C GLU A 26 -2.76 -10.52 -11.21
N HIS A 27 -2.07 -11.11 -10.22
CA HIS A 27 -0.68 -10.74 -9.84
C HIS A 27 -0.54 -9.22 -9.64
N LEU A 28 -1.47 -8.63 -8.88
CA LEU A 28 -1.50 -7.18 -8.64
C LEU A 28 -0.98 -6.84 -7.25
N TYR A 29 -0.31 -5.69 -7.15
CA TYR A 29 -0.02 -5.04 -5.89
C TYR A 29 -0.73 -3.68 -5.79
N HIS A 30 -1.13 -3.33 -4.58
CA HIS A 30 -1.96 -2.18 -4.22
C HIS A 30 -1.20 -1.32 -3.21
N SER A 31 -1.49 -0.02 -3.15
CA SER A 31 -1.02 0.81 -2.03
C SER A 31 -1.98 0.64 -0.85
N ILE A 32 -1.44 0.57 0.37
CA ILE A 32 -2.26 0.50 1.60
C ILE A 32 -3.08 1.79 1.82
N GLU A 33 -2.64 2.91 1.26
CA GLU A 33 -3.28 4.22 1.37
C GLU A 33 -4.34 4.45 0.28
N CYS A 34 -4.53 3.48 -0.60
CA CYS A 34 -5.55 3.50 -1.63
C CYS A 34 -6.80 2.77 -1.15
N GLU A 35 -7.96 3.38 -1.40
CA GLU A 35 -9.25 2.75 -1.19
C GLU A 35 -9.63 1.91 -2.43
N CYS A 36 -8.93 0.79 -2.61
CA CYS A 36 -9.22 -0.14 -3.69
C CYS A 36 -10.23 -1.21 -3.23
N PRO A 37 -11.34 -1.45 -3.95
CA PRO A 37 -12.32 -2.47 -3.57
C PRO A 37 -11.71 -3.88 -3.55
N TYR A 38 -10.79 -4.16 -4.47
CA TYR A 38 -10.05 -5.42 -4.51
C TYR A 38 -9.21 -5.64 -3.26
N LEU A 39 -8.59 -4.58 -2.72
CA LEU A 39 -7.80 -4.65 -1.49
C LEU A 39 -8.66 -5.01 -0.26
N LYS A 40 -9.88 -4.47 -0.19
CA LYS A 40 -10.84 -4.81 0.88
C LYS A 40 -11.25 -6.30 0.81
N ASN A 41 -11.28 -6.87 -0.39
CA ASN A 41 -11.63 -8.27 -0.62
C ASN A 41 -10.46 -9.26 -0.40
N ILE A 42 -9.23 -8.79 -0.18
CA ILE A 42 -8.10 -9.69 0.13
C ILE A 42 -8.25 -10.21 1.57
N GLN A 43 -8.37 -11.52 1.72
CA GLN A 43 -8.35 -12.18 3.03
C GLN A 43 -7.06 -11.84 3.79
N LYS A 44 -7.15 -11.52 5.08
CA LYS A 44 -6.01 -11.06 5.90
C LYS A 44 -4.81 -12.01 5.86
N GLY A 45 -5.04 -13.32 5.88
CA GLY A 45 -3.97 -14.34 5.82
C GLY A 45 -3.25 -14.44 4.47
N ASN A 46 -3.84 -13.88 3.41
CA ASN A 46 -3.28 -13.90 2.06
C ASN A 46 -2.59 -12.58 1.69
N LYS A 47 -2.52 -11.61 2.61
CA LYS A 47 -1.87 -10.31 2.36
C LYS A 47 -0.36 -10.46 2.48
N ILE A 48 0.35 -10.11 1.42
CA ILE A 48 1.81 -9.97 1.42
C ILE A 48 2.12 -8.48 1.40
N PHE A 49 2.86 -8.00 2.39
CA PHE A 49 3.24 -6.60 2.53
C PHE A 49 4.63 -6.36 1.95
N TYR A 50 4.77 -5.27 1.19
CA TYR A 50 6.01 -4.80 0.61
C TYR A 50 6.29 -3.39 1.09
N ARG A 51 7.55 -3.14 1.43
CA ARG A 51 8.00 -1.79 1.83
C ARG A 51 7.97 -0.81 0.66
N ASN A 52 8.37 -1.27 -0.53
CA ASN A 52 8.57 -0.45 -1.72
C ASN A 52 7.94 -1.13 -2.95
N ARG A 53 7.61 -0.31 -3.97
CA ARG A 53 7.07 -0.77 -5.27
C ARG A 53 8.03 -1.69 -6.00
N ASP A 54 9.33 -1.37 -5.94
CA ASP A 54 10.39 -2.13 -6.61
C ASP A 54 10.42 -3.60 -6.18
N ARG A 55 10.24 -3.86 -4.89
CA ARG A 55 10.18 -5.22 -4.35
C ARG A 55 8.96 -5.97 -4.85
N ALA A 56 7.81 -5.31 -5.00
CA ALA A 56 6.61 -5.93 -5.56
C ALA A 56 6.78 -6.20 -7.07
N ALA A 57 7.34 -5.24 -7.81
CA ALA A 57 7.62 -5.38 -9.24
C ALA A 57 8.63 -6.49 -9.53
N SER A 58 9.65 -6.65 -8.68
CA SER A 58 10.63 -7.74 -8.75
C SER A 58 10.00 -9.12 -8.54
N ASN A 59 8.84 -9.20 -7.89
CA ASN A 59 8.04 -10.42 -7.78
C ASN A 59 7.10 -10.63 -9.00
N GLY A 60 7.27 -9.84 -10.07
CA GLY A 60 6.45 -9.90 -11.28
C GLY A 60 5.05 -9.31 -11.10
N LEU A 61 4.81 -8.56 -10.02
CA LEU A 61 3.50 -7.98 -9.74
C LEU A 61 3.30 -6.66 -10.47
N LYS A 62 2.10 -6.44 -11.00
CA LYS A 62 1.71 -5.18 -11.65
C LYS A 62 0.99 -4.26 -10.67
N TYR A 63 1.18 -2.95 -10.81
CA TYR A 63 0.46 -2.00 -9.95
C TYR A 63 -1.01 -1.94 -10.35
N CYS A 64 -1.90 -2.03 -9.37
CA CYS A 64 -3.34 -1.95 -9.62
C CYS A 64 -3.70 -0.63 -10.31
N ARG A 65 -4.44 -0.72 -11.42
CA ARG A 65 -4.85 0.45 -12.23
C ARG A 65 -5.72 1.43 -11.45
N ILE A 66 -6.61 0.92 -10.59
CA ILE A 66 -7.45 1.76 -9.71
C ILE A 66 -6.57 2.51 -8.71
N CYS A 67 -5.63 1.81 -8.08
CA CYS A 67 -4.67 2.44 -7.17
C CYS A 67 -3.85 3.51 -7.88
N ARG A 68 -3.43 3.27 -9.12
CA ARG A 68 -2.71 4.25 -9.94
C ARG A 68 -3.51 5.54 -10.16
N GLN A 69 -4.78 5.42 -10.53
CA GLN A 69 -5.63 6.59 -10.77
C GLN A 69 -5.92 7.38 -9.49
N GLN A 70 -6.16 6.71 -8.36
CA GLN A 70 -6.39 7.39 -7.08
C GLN A 70 -5.13 8.12 -6.60
N THR A 71 -3.94 7.52 -6.73
CA THR A 71 -2.68 8.18 -6.38
C THR A 71 -2.45 9.44 -7.22
N MET A 72 -2.79 9.39 -8.52
CA MET A 72 -2.67 10.55 -9.42
C MET A 72 -3.67 11.67 -9.08
N GLN A 73 -4.89 11.35 -8.66
CA GLN A 73 -5.87 12.36 -8.27
C GLN A 73 -5.54 13.01 -6.91
N LYS A 74 -4.99 12.25 -5.96
CA LYS A 74 -4.53 12.81 -4.67
C LYS A 74 -3.39 13.81 -4.86
N THR A 75 -2.43 13.49 -5.75
CA THR A 75 -1.33 14.39 -6.06
C THR A 75 -1.78 15.66 -6.78
N LEU A 76 -2.86 15.62 -7.57
CA LEU A 76 -3.40 16.84 -8.19
C LEU A 76 -4.11 17.76 -7.18
N LYS A 77 -4.87 17.19 -6.25
CA LYS A 77 -5.59 17.96 -5.21
C LYS A 77 -4.66 18.65 -4.20
N ASP A 78 -3.44 18.16 -4.02
CA ASP A 78 -2.45 18.76 -3.12
C ASP A 78 -1.83 20.06 -3.71
N TYR A 79 -1.99 20.27 -5.02
CA TYR A 79 -1.43 21.41 -5.76
C TYR A 79 -2.46 22.50 -6.10
N THR A 80 -3.71 22.39 -5.62
CA THR A 80 -4.79 23.38 -5.84
C THR A 80 -5.29 23.90 -4.50
#